data_AF-A0A9X9NSY5-F1
#
_entry.id   AF-A0A9X9NSY5-F1
#
_cell.length_a   1.000
_cell.length_b   1.000
_cell.length_c   1.000
_cell.angle_alpha   90.00
_cell.angle_beta   90.00
_cell.angle_gamma   90.00
#
_symmetry.space_group_name_H-M   'P 1'
#
loop_
_entity.id
_entity.type
_entity.pdbx_description
1 polymer ?
#
loop_
_entity_poly.entity_id
_entity_poly.type
_entity_poly.pdbx_seq_one_letter_code
_entity_poly.pdbx_strand_id
1 'polypeptide(L)'
;MTDMTNAAPAAATSPGLPDDQRRLIELDDAIAKIRTQIATADLARQRGQKPIDPDWFHRARTALRHLCRERAELLAQGTGRRRREKLKDALIGILRERHDPETWDGILAEAQARSEREGL
;
A
#
# COMPACT_ATOMS: atom_id res chain seq x y z
N MET A 1 -11.00 27.78 -4.47
CA MET A 1 -9.79 27.23 -3.82
C MET A 1 -10.16 25.83 -3.37
N THR A 2 -9.73 24.80 -4.08
CA THR A 2 -10.02 23.41 -3.73
C THR A 2 -9.27 23.06 -2.44
N ASP A 3 -9.99 22.58 -1.42
CA ASP A 3 -9.43 22.08 -0.18
C ASP A 3 -8.50 20.88 -0.46
N MET A 4 -7.22 21.15 -0.72
CA MET A 4 -6.19 20.14 -0.92
C MET A 4 -5.80 19.43 0.40
N THR A 5 -6.28 19.92 1.54
CA THR A 5 -5.85 19.46 2.87
C THR A 5 -6.43 18.10 3.27
N ASN A 6 -7.39 17.53 2.52
CA ASN A 6 -8.10 16.31 2.88
C ASN A 6 -8.16 15.22 1.79
N ALA A 7 -7.36 15.32 0.72
CA ALA A 7 -7.45 14.41 -0.41
C ALA A 7 -7.02 12.96 -0.08
N ALA A 8 -5.99 12.78 0.74
CA ALA A 8 -5.49 11.46 1.13
C ALA A 8 -6.44 10.67 2.08
N PRO A 9 -7.01 11.26 3.15
CA PRO A 9 -7.99 10.55 3.98
C PRO A 9 -9.26 10.19 3.20
N ALA A 10 -9.70 11.03 2.25
CA ALA A 10 -10.81 10.72 1.35
C ALA A 10 -10.51 9.53 0.42
N ALA A 11 -9.28 9.44 -0.10
CA ALA A 11 -8.85 8.33 -0.95
C ALA A 11 -8.80 7.00 -0.19
N ALA A 12 -8.31 7.00 1.06
CA ALA A 12 -8.26 5.81 1.92
C ALA A 12 -9.65 5.25 2.28
N THR A 13 -10.68 6.10 2.36
CA THR A 13 -12.07 5.69 2.67
C THR A 13 -12.86 5.15 1.47
N SER A 14 -12.23 5.00 0.30
CA SER A 14 -12.93 4.51 -0.90
C SER A 14 -13.47 3.08 -0.70
N PRO A 15 -14.76 2.82 -1.02
CA PRO A 15 -15.33 1.48 -1.00
C PRO A 15 -14.57 0.54 -1.96
N GLY A 16 -14.29 -0.69 -1.54
CA GLY A 16 -13.64 -1.70 -2.38
C GLY A 16 -12.12 -1.59 -2.54
N LEU A 17 -11.47 -0.63 -1.87
CA LEU A 17 -10.01 -0.51 -1.90
C LEU A 17 -9.37 -1.63 -1.03
N PRO A 18 -8.38 -2.40 -1.56
CA PRO A 18 -7.67 -3.39 -0.77
C PRO A 18 -7.01 -2.76 0.47
N ASP A 19 -7.01 -3.48 1.60
CA ASP A 19 -6.48 -2.96 2.87
C ASP A 19 -5.00 -2.54 2.78
N ASP A 20 -4.19 -3.29 2.03
CA ASP A 20 -2.79 -2.92 1.75
C ASP A 20 -2.70 -1.55 1.05
N GLN A 21 -3.63 -1.27 0.13
CA GLN A 21 -3.63 -0.02 -0.62
C GLN A 21 -4.16 1.15 0.21
N ARG A 22 -5.14 0.90 1.09
CA ARG A 22 -5.57 1.89 2.10
C ARG A 22 -4.40 2.26 3.01
N ARG A 23 -3.69 1.25 3.52
CA ARG A 23 -2.56 1.44 4.41
C ARG A 23 -1.40 2.18 3.73
N LEU A 24 -1.13 1.92 2.45
CA LEU A 24 -0.15 2.69 1.68
C LEU A 24 -0.51 4.19 1.60
N ILE A 25 -1.80 4.51 1.37
CA ILE A 25 -2.27 5.90 1.29
C ILE A 25 -2.10 6.61 2.65
N GLU A 26 -2.45 5.95 3.75
CA GLU A 26 -2.25 6.48 5.11
C GLU A 26 -0.77 6.77 5.41
N LEU A 27 0.11 5.84 5.03
CA LEU A 27 1.56 5.99 5.22
C LEU A 27 2.10 7.16 4.39
N ASP A 28 1.68 7.29 3.14
CA ASP A 28 2.07 8.40 2.26
C ASP A 28 1.62 9.76 2.82
N ASP A 29 0.40 9.86 3.34
CA ASP A 29 -0.12 11.07 3.98
C ASP A 29 0.66 11.43 5.25
N ALA A 30 0.88 10.47 6.14
CA ALA A 30 1.64 10.68 7.37
C ALA A 30 3.08 11.12 7.09
N ILE A 31 3.73 10.50 6.09
CA ILE A 31 5.07 10.88 5.62
C ILE A 31 5.07 12.32 5.10
N ALA A 32 4.09 12.67 4.26
CA ALA A 32 3.96 14.02 3.70
C ALA A 32 3.77 15.07 4.81
N LYS A 33 2.92 14.77 5.79
CA LYS A 33 2.66 15.64 6.95
C LYS A 33 3.92 15.92 7.76
N ILE A 34 4.71 14.90 8.08
CA ILE A 34 5.97 15.08 8.83
C ILE A 34 6.98 15.88 8.01
N ARG A 35 7.10 15.62 6.69
CA ARG A 35 7.98 16.40 5.81
C ARG A 35 7.59 17.87 5.76
N THR A 36 6.29 18.16 5.66
CA THR A 36 5.77 19.53 5.70
C THR A 36 6.09 20.21 7.03
N GLN A 37 5.87 19.54 8.17
CA GLN A 37 6.21 20.08 9.48
C GLN A 37 7.70 20.42 9.62
N ILE A 38 8.58 19.52 9.15
CA ILE A 38 10.03 19.77 9.14
C ILE A 38 10.37 20.98 8.26
N ALA A 39 9.80 21.06 7.05
CA ALA A 39 10.04 22.17 6.14
C ALA A 39 9.54 23.51 6.71
N THR A 40 8.36 23.53 7.33
CA THR A 40 7.82 24.72 8.00
C THR A 40 8.70 25.17 9.14
N ALA A 41 9.17 24.25 9.99
CA ALA A 41 10.09 24.56 11.07
C ALA A 41 11.43 25.09 10.55
N ASP A 42 11.94 24.55 9.43
CA ASP A 42 13.15 25.02 8.80
C ASP A 42 13.01 26.44 8.22
N LEU A 43 11.89 26.75 7.57
CA LEU A 43 11.59 28.10 7.10
C LEU A 43 11.52 29.10 8.26
N ALA A 44 10.90 28.73 9.38
CA ALA A 44 10.84 29.58 10.57
C ALA A 44 12.23 29.84 11.16
N ARG A 45 13.09 28.82 11.20
CA ARG A 45 14.50 28.93 11.60
C ARG A 45 15.28 29.87 10.69
N GLN A 46 15.12 29.73 9.37
CA GLN A 46 15.80 30.58 8.38
C GLN A 46 15.37 32.04 8.47
N ARG A 47 14.11 32.31 8.83
CA ARG A 47 13.57 33.66 9.08
C ARG A 47 14.06 34.28 10.40
N GLY A 48 14.93 33.61 11.14
CA GLY A 48 15.46 34.10 12.41
C GLY A 48 14.45 34.07 13.56
N GLN A 49 13.33 33.36 13.42
CA GLN A 49 12.26 33.38 14.43
C GLN A 49 12.62 32.53 15.65
N LYS A 50 13.04 31.28 15.45
CA LYS A 50 13.40 30.36 16.55
C LYS A 50 14.31 29.24 16.05
N PRO A 51 15.33 28.83 16.84
CA PRO A 51 16.04 27.58 16.59
C PRO A 51 15.08 26.38 16.59
N ILE A 52 15.35 25.38 15.76
CA ILE A 52 14.61 24.13 15.80
C ILE A 52 14.96 23.40 17.10
N ASP A 53 13.94 22.90 17.80
CA ASP A 53 14.12 22.00 18.95
C ASP A 53 14.78 20.69 18.47
N PRO A 54 16.01 20.38 18.93
CA PRO A 54 16.72 19.18 18.52
C PRO A 54 15.97 17.89 18.83
N ASP A 55 15.36 17.77 20.01
CA ASP A 55 14.64 16.56 20.43
C ASP A 55 13.37 16.35 19.63
N TRP A 56 12.66 17.44 19.33
CA TRP A 56 11.54 17.39 18.39
C TRP A 56 11.99 16.94 16.99
N PHE A 57 13.08 17.52 16.46
CA PHE A 57 13.57 17.19 15.12
C PHE A 57 14.04 15.73 15.03
N HIS A 58 14.76 15.25 16.06
CA HIS A 58 15.17 13.85 16.15
C HIS A 58 13.95 12.92 16.19
N ARG A 59 12.94 13.22 17.02
CA ARG A 59 11.68 12.45 17.06
C ARG A 59 10.97 12.43 15.71
N ALA A 60 10.85 13.58 15.04
CA ALA A 60 10.24 13.68 13.71
C ALA A 60 10.99 12.85 12.67
N ARG A 61 12.33 12.89 12.67
CA ARG A 61 13.16 12.07 11.77
C ARG A 61 13.05 10.58 12.07
N THR A 62 12.94 10.19 13.33
CA THR A 62 12.76 8.79 13.73
C THR A 62 11.39 8.28 13.28
N ALA A 63 10.31 9.02 13.54
CA ALA A 63 8.98 8.71 13.05
C ALA A 63 8.95 8.56 11.53
N LEU A 64 9.58 9.50 10.79
CA LEU A 64 9.70 9.42 9.34
C LEU A 64 10.41 8.14 8.86
N ARG A 65 11.48 7.70 9.55
CA ARG A 65 12.18 6.46 9.21
C ARG A 65 11.30 5.23 9.41
N HIS A 66 10.52 5.18 10.49
CA HIS A 66 9.61 4.07 10.75
C HIS A 66 8.52 3.98 9.69
N LEU A 67 7.86 5.10 9.37
CA LEU A 67 6.82 5.13 8.34
C LEU A 67 7.36 4.76 6.94
N CYS A 68 8.54 5.27 6.56
CA CYS A 68 9.17 4.90 5.29
C CYS A 68 9.52 3.41 5.23
N ARG A 69 9.94 2.80 6.36
CA ARG A 69 10.23 1.36 6.43
C ARG A 69 8.96 0.54 6.23
N GLU A 70 7.91 0.84 6.99
CA GLU A 70 6.62 0.16 6.88
C GLU A 70 6.06 0.27 5.45
N ARG A 71 6.15 1.45 4.84
CA ARG A 71 5.77 1.66 3.44
C ARG A 71 6.56 0.78 2.47
N ALA A 72 7.88 0.66 2.66
CA ALA A 72 8.73 -0.16 1.81
C ALA A 72 8.40 -1.65 1.96
N GLU A 73 8.13 -2.11 3.18
CA GLU A 73 7.70 -3.49 3.47
C GLU A 73 6.37 -3.81 2.78
N LEU A 74 5.40 -2.91 2.88
CA LEU A 74 4.07 -3.07 2.27
C LEU A 74 4.14 -3.09 0.74
N LEU A 75 4.99 -2.24 0.14
CA LEU A 75 5.25 -2.29 -1.30
C LEU A 75 5.91 -3.61 -1.72
N ALA A 76 6.89 -4.10 -0.95
CA ALA A 76 7.54 -5.38 -1.23
C ALA A 76 6.53 -6.55 -1.18
N GLN A 77 5.65 -6.58 -0.18
CA GLN A 77 4.57 -7.57 -0.08
C GLN A 77 3.62 -7.51 -1.28
N GLY A 78 3.20 -6.31 -1.68
CA GLY A 78 2.37 -6.09 -2.86
C GLY A 78 3.03 -6.59 -4.16
N THR A 79 4.34 -6.39 -4.33
CA THR A 79 5.06 -6.95 -5.49
C THR A 79 5.11 -8.48 -5.49
N GLY A 80 5.25 -9.10 -4.32
CA GLY A 80 5.22 -10.56 -4.18
C GLY A 80 3.85 -11.15 -4.52
N ARG A 81 2.78 -10.52 -4.03
CA ARG A 81 1.40 -10.89 -4.36
C ARG A 81 1.14 -10.80 -5.86
N ARG A 82 1.48 -9.67 -6.48
CA ARG A 82 1.29 -9.46 -7.94
C ARG A 82 2.10 -10.47 -8.77
N ARG A 83 3.32 -10.81 -8.35
CA ARG A 83 4.13 -11.84 -9.02
C ARG A 83 3.48 -13.22 -8.94
N ARG A 84 2.93 -13.59 -7.78
CA ARG A 84 2.21 -14.85 -7.57
C ARG A 84 0.93 -14.92 -8.39
N GLU A 85 0.17 -13.84 -8.47
CA GLU A 85 -1.02 -13.74 -9.32
C GLU A 85 -0.67 -13.95 -10.80
N LYS A 86 0.33 -13.23 -11.31
CA LYS A 86 0.83 -13.44 -12.69
C LYS A 86 1.29 -14.88 -12.96
N LEU A 87 1.93 -15.52 -11.99
CA LEU A 87 2.32 -16.93 -12.12
C LEU A 87 1.10 -17.85 -12.19
N LYS A 88 0.07 -17.61 -11.38
CA LYS A 88 -1.19 -18.36 -11.44
C LYS A 88 -1.87 -18.18 -12.81
N ASP A 89 -1.93 -16.96 -13.32
CA ASP A 89 -2.53 -16.67 -14.64
C ASP A 89 -1.78 -17.40 -15.76
N ALA A 90 -0.44 -17.39 -15.72
CA ALA A 90 0.39 -18.11 -16.68
C ALA A 90 0.19 -19.64 -16.60
N LEU A 91 0.10 -20.20 -15.38
CA LEU A 91 -0.20 -21.62 -15.17
C LEU A 91 -1.58 -21.98 -15.70
N ILE A 92 -2.60 -21.15 -15.44
CA ILE A 92 -3.96 -21.33 -15.98
C ILE A 92 -3.93 -21.34 -17.50
N GLY A 93 -3.21 -20.41 -18.14
CA GLY A 93 -3.04 -20.38 -19.60
C GLY A 93 -2.45 -21.68 -20.14
N ILE A 94 -1.34 -22.14 -19.56
CA ILE A 94 -0.68 -23.40 -19.97
C ILE A 94 -1.61 -24.60 -19.77
N LEU A 95 -2.34 -24.67 -18.65
CA LEU A 95 -3.26 -25.76 -18.38
C LEU A 95 -4.44 -25.74 -19.34
N ARG A 96 -4.99 -24.56 -19.65
CA ARG A 96 -6.11 -24.39 -20.59
C ARG A 96 -5.75 -24.81 -22.00
N GLU A 97 -4.50 -24.59 -22.44
CA GLU A 97 -4.01 -25.05 -23.74
C GLU A 97 -3.81 -26.58 -23.81
N ARG A 98 -3.53 -27.22 -22.67
CA ARG A 98 -3.19 -28.65 -22.60
C ARG A 98 -4.37 -29.57 -22.36
N HIS A 99 -5.48 -29.06 -21.83
CA HIS A 99 -6.66 -29.86 -21.46
C HIS A 99 -7.80 -29.57 -22.43
N ASP A 100 -8.54 -30.60 -22.79
CA ASP A 100 -9.80 -30.44 -23.50
C ASP A 100 -10.83 -29.70 -22.62
N PRO A 101 -11.88 -29.12 -23.24
CA PRO A 101 -12.87 -28.32 -22.51
C PRO A 101 -13.56 -29.08 -21.37
N GLU A 102 -13.88 -30.37 -21.54
CA GLU A 102 -14.61 -31.15 -20.53
C GLU A 102 -13.73 -31.43 -19.31
N THR A 103 -12.48 -31.82 -19.54
CA THR A 103 -11.51 -32.02 -18.44
C THR A 103 -11.23 -30.71 -17.70
N TRP A 104 -11.13 -29.59 -18.41
CA TRP A 104 -10.96 -28.28 -17.78
C TRP A 104 -12.15 -27.88 -16.90
N ASP A 105 -13.38 -28.08 -17.38
CA ASP A 105 -14.58 -27.73 -16.63
C ASP A 105 -14.71 -28.58 -15.36
N GLY A 106 -14.28 -29.85 -15.40
CA GLY A 106 -14.16 -30.71 -14.22
C GLY A 106 -13.16 -30.17 -13.18
N ILE A 107 -11.99 -29.71 -13.63
CA ILE A 107 -10.97 -29.11 -12.75
C ILE A 107 -11.50 -27.81 -12.11
N LEU A 108 -12.19 -26.96 -12.87
CA LEU A 108 -12.80 -25.74 -12.34
C LEU A 108 -13.88 -26.06 -11.29
N ALA A 109 -14.74 -27.03 -11.55
CA ALA A 109 -15.79 -27.44 -10.61
C ALA A 109 -15.20 -27.96 -9.29
N GLU A 110 -14.13 -28.76 -9.35
CA GLU A 110 -13.44 -29.23 -8.15
C GLU A 110 -12.77 -28.09 -7.39
N ALA A 111 -12.09 -27.18 -8.10
CA ALA A 111 -11.45 -26.02 -7.50
C ALA A 111 -12.47 -25.10 -6.81
N GLN A 112 -13.62 -24.86 -7.43
CA GLN A 112 -14.75 -24.10 -6.87
C GLN A 112 -15.24 -24.74 -5.57
N ALA A 113 -15.53 -26.05 -5.60
CA ALA A 113 -16.00 -26.80 -4.43
C ALA A 113 -14.97 -26.85 -3.29
N ARG A 114 -13.68 -26.68 -3.60
CA ARG A 114 -12.61 -26.59 -2.60
C ARG A 114 -12.53 -25.19 -2.00
N SER A 115 -12.63 -24.13 -2.82
CA SER A 115 -12.64 -22.74 -2.35
C SER A 115 -13.79 -22.51 -1.37
N GLU A 116 -14.98 -23.00 -1.69
CA GLU A 116 -16.16 -22.90 -0.84
C GLU A 116 -16.00 -23.64 0.50
N ARG A 117 -15.32 -24.80 0.50
CA ARG A 117 -15.02 -25.57 1.72
C ARG A 117 -13.97 -24.91 2.60
N GLU A 118 -12.96 -24.31 1.99
CA GLU A 118 -11.82 -23.69 2.68
C GLU A 118 -12.07 -22.21 3.04
N GLY A 119 -13.14 -21.60 2.51
CA GLY A 119 -13.47 -20.19 2.74
C GLY A 119 -12.47 -19.22 2.09
N LEU A 120 -11.86 -19.63 0.97
CA LEU A 120 -10.89 -18.86 0.20
C LEU A 120 -11.56 -17.85 -0.75
#